data_AF-A0A7J2JX49-F1
#
_entry.id   AF-A0A7J2JX49-F1
#
_cell.length_a   1.000
_cell.length_b   1.000
_cell.length_c   1.000
_cell.angle_alpha   90.00
_cell.angle_beta   90.00
_cell.angle_gamma   90.00
#
_symmetry.space_group_name_H-M   'P 1'
#
loop_
_entity.id
_entity.type
_entity.pdbx_description
1 polymer ?
#
loop_
_entity_poly.entity_id
_entity_poly.type
_entity_poly.pdbx_seq_one_letter_code
_entity_poly.pdbx_strand_id
1 'polypeptide(L)' 'MAELKGGYVGKIAWVDLARREVKVKDVEPGWALKFIGGRGWGARIVWEHVP' A
#
# COMPACT_ATOMS: atom_id res chain seq x y z
N MET A 1 -14.60 13.33 9.33
CA MET A 1 -13.55 12.53 8.65
C MET A 1 -14.11 12.09 7.31
N ALA A 2 -13.35 12.22 6.22
CA ALA A 2 -13.82 11.77 4.92
C ALA A 2 -13.85 10.23 4.90
N GLU A 3 -15.03 9.66 4.71
CA GLU A 3 -15.21 8.21 4.60
C GLU A 3 -15.03 7.80 3.13
N LEU A 4 -14.14 6.84 2.89
CA LEU A 4 -13.89 6.29 1.55
C LEU A 4 -15.07 5.41 1.14
N LYS A 5 -15.87 5.86 0.16
CA LYS A 5 -17.05 5.13 -0.33
C LYS A 5 -16.73 4.01 -1.32
N GLY A 6 -15.48 3.89 -1.78
CA GLY A 6 -15.04 2.87 -2.76
C GLY A 6 -13.78 3.26 -3.52
N GLY A 7 -13.40 2.46 -4.52
CA GLY A 7 -12.26 2.72 -5.44
C GLY A 7 -10.93 2.10 -5.01
N TYR A 8 -10.77 1.75 -3.73
CA TYR A 8 -9.57 1.10 -3.21
C TYR A 8 -9.90 -0.29 -2.68
N VAL A 9 -9.13 -1.28 -3.10
CA VAL A 9 -9.20 -2.65 -2.54
C VAL A 9 -8.68 -2.69 -1.10
N GLY A 10 -7.80 -1.75 -0.74
CA GLY A 10 -7.24 -1.66 0.62
C GLY A 10 -6.25 -2.76 0.97
N LYS A 11 -5.75 -3.51 -0.02
CA LYS A 11 -4.75 -4.58 0.18
C LYS A 11 -3.61 -4.46 -0.83
N ILE A 12 -2.40 -4.86 -0.43
CA ILE A 12 -1.21 -4.95 -1.27
C ILE A 12 -0.61 -6.35 -1.14
N ALA A 13 -0.26 -6.95 -2.28
CA ALA A 13 0.52 -8.18 -2.31
C ALA A 13 2.02 -7.87 -2.18
N TRP A 14 2.66 -8.45 -1.18
CA TRP A 14 4.09 -8.38 -0.92
C TRP A 14 4.71 -9.70 -1.37
N VAL A 15 5.58 -9.65 -2.38
CA VAL A 15 6.20 -10.82 -2.99
C VAL A 15 7.68 -10.86 -2.63
N ASP A 16 8.10 -11.88 -1.89
CA ASP A 16 9.50 -12.18 -1.64
C ASP A 16 9.96 -13.25 -2.65
N LEU A 17 10.77 -12.83 -3.63
CA LEU A 17 11.27 -13.70 -4.69
C LEU A 17 12.35 -14.68 -4.20
N ALA A 18 13.12 -14.31 -3.18
CA ALA A 18 14.16 -15.17 -2.63
C ALA A 18 13.55 -16.33 -1.84
N ARG A 19 12.47 -16.06 -1.10
CA ARG A 19 11.72 -17.05 -0.32
C ARG A 19 10.58 -17.72 -1.07
N ARG A 20 10.25 -17.24 -2.28
CA ARG A 20 9.08 -17.68 -3.08
C ARG A 20 7.78 -17.58 -2.29
N GLU A 21 7.60 -16.48 -1.56
CA GLU A 21 6.46 -16.25 -0.68
C GLU A 21 5.65 -15.03 -1.14
N VAL A 22 4.32 -15.12 -0.99
CA VAL A 22 3.39 -14.00 -1.22
C VAL A 22 2.58 -13.75 0.04
N LYS A 23 2.60 -12.52 0.54
CA LYS A 23 1.76 -12.05 1.67
C LYS A 23 0.84 -10.93 1.23
N VAL A 24 -0.46 -11.09 1.42
CA VAL A 24 -1.42 -10.00 1.22
C VAL A 24 -1.55 -9.24 2.53
N LYS A 25 -1.23 -7.95 2.54
CA LYS A 25 -1.34 -7.09 3.72
C LYS A 25 -2.40 -6.03 3.50
N ASP A 26 -3.11 -5.66 4.57
CA ASP A 26 -3.98 -4.50 4.58
C ASP A 26 -3.14 -3.22 4.46
N VAL A 27 -3.70 -2.24 3.75
CA VAL A 27 -3.12 -0.90 3.62
C VAL A 27 -3.61 -0.06 4.78
N GLU A 28 -2.71 0.76 5.31
CA GLU A 28 -3.04 1.73 6.36
C GLU A 28 -4.19 2.66 5.88
N PRO A 29 -5.30 2.75 6.63
CA PRO A 29 -6.52 3.43 6.16
C PRO A 29 -6.33 4.89 5.71
N GLY A 30 -5.34 5.59 6.28
CA GLY A 30 -5.03 6.98 5.94
C GLY A 30 -4.32 7.19 4.60
N TRP A 31 -3.77 6.12 3.98
CA TRP A 31 -2.94 6.27 2.78
C TRP A 31 -3.71 6.71 1.55
N ALA A 32 -4.95 6.23 1.38
CA ALA A 32 -5.79 6.62 0.25
C ALA A 32 -6.08 8.13 0.29
N LEU A 33 -6.33 8.70 1.48
CA LEU A 33 -6.57 10.15 1.62
C LEU A 33 -5.27 10.96 1.47
N LYS A 34 -4.16 10.48 2.02
CA LYS A 34 -2.91 11.23 2.08
C LYS A 34 -2.09 11.19 0.79
N PHE A 35 -2.15 10.06 0.07
CA PHE A 35 -1.26 9.77 -1.05
C PHE A 35 -1.99 9.36 -2.32
N ILE A 36 -3.33 9.30 -2.28
CA ILE A 36 -4.20 8.88 -3.38
C ILE A 36 -3.92 7.41 -3.74
N GLY A 37 -2.87 7.13 -4.50
CA GLY A 37 -2.53 5.78 -4.97
C GLY A 37 -1.32 5.83 -5.90
N GLY A 38 -1.13 4.76 -6.69
CA GLY A 38 -0.12 4.71 -7.76
C GLY A 38 1.25 5.21 -7.31
N ARG A 39 1.72 6.31 -7.91
CA ARG A 39 3.02 6.92 -7.59
C ARG A 39 3.16 7.36 -6.14
N GLY A 40 2.09 7.85 -5.50
CA GLY A 40 2.13 8.32 -4.12
C GLY A 40 2.38 7.17 -3.14
N TRP A 41 1.71 6.05 -3.36
CA TRP A 41 1.92 4.83 -2.57
C TRP A 41 3.29 4.22 -2.85
N GLY A 42 3.71 4.17 -4.11
CA GLY A 42 5.05 3.71 -4.49
C GLY A 42 6.15 4.49 -3.77
N ALA A 43 6.10 5.82 -3.79
CA ALA A 43 7.05 6.66 -3.08
C ALA A 43 7.03 6.44 -1.55
N ARG A 44 5.83 6.29 -0.96
CA ARG A 44 5.70 6.01 0.48
C ARG A 44 6.33 4.68 0.88
N ILE A 45 6.07 3.62 0.11
CA ILE A 45 6.61 2.27 0.37
C ILE A 45 8.13 2.28 0.28
N VAL A 46 8.69 2.92 -0.76
CA VAL A 46 10.15 3.05 -0.91
C VAL A 46 10.74 3.79 0.29
N TRP A 47 10.17 4.94 0.66
CA TRP A 47 10.63 5.72 1.81
C TRP A 47 10.60 4.93 3.14
N GLU A 48 9.64 4.02 3.34
CA GLU A 48 9.56 3.22 4.57
C GLU A 48 10.56 2.08 4.63
N HIS A 49 10.91 1.49 3.48
CA HIS A 49 11.58 0.18 3.42
C HIS A 49 12.95 0.19 2.75
N VAL A 50 13.34 1.29 2.10
CA VAL A 50 14.62 1.43 1.41
C VAL A 50 15.41 2.58 2.05
N PRO A 51 16.53 2.29 2.75
CA PRO A 51 17.40 3.30 3.35
C PRO A 51 18.07 4.25 2.35
#